data_AF-A0A7Y3RBQ8-F1
#
_entry.id   AF-A0A7Y3RBQ8-F1
#
_cell.length_a   1.000
_cell.length_b   1.000
_cell.length_c   1.000
_cell.angle_alpha   90.00
_cell.angle_beta   90.00
_cell.angle_gamma   90.00
#
_symmetry.space_group_name_H-M   'P 1'
#
loop_
_entity.id
_entity.type
_entity.pdbx_description
1 polymer ?
#
loop_
_entity_poly.entity_id
_entity_poly.type
_entity_poly.pdbx_seq_one_letter_code
_entity_poly.pdbx_strand_id
1 'polypeptide(L)'
;MKEDKNPWMKNDQWTEEVGLLRAIVLKTELVETNKWGGEVYTVNNKNVLGIGSFKNYFALWFFNGVFLKDEAQVLVNANEGVTKALRQWRFTSANEINEKLILQYINEAIANEKAGLSIKPEKKEAMQCDFFQAALDNNKALKTALEQLTPFKQKEYWEYMATAKQEKTKVTRLEKITPMILEGKGFNDKYRK
;
A
#
# COMPACT_ATOMS: atom_id res chain seq x y z
N MET A 1 -27.02 12.71 -7.18
CA MET A 1 -26.26 11.46 -6.97
C MET A 1 -24.84 11.71 -7.47
N LYS A 2 -23.84 11.70 -6.59
CA LYS A 2 -22.45 11.62 -7.05
C LYS A 2 -22.28 10.16 -7.50
N GLU A 3 -21.96 9.94 -8.77
CA GLU A 3 -21.51 8.62 -9.22
C GLU A 3 -20.40 8.16 -8.27
N ASP A 4 -20.57 7.01 -7.65
CA ASP A 4 -19.48 6.32 -6.97
C ASP A 4 -18.47 5.95 -8.06
N LYS A 5 -17.52 6.86 -8.29
CA LYS A 5 -16.41 6.63 -9.21
C LYS A 5 -15.59 5.48 -8.65
N ASN A 6 -15.87 4.28 -9.12
CA ASN A 6 -15.03 3.11 -8.91
C ASN A 6 -13.65 3.42 -9.55
N PRO A 7 -12.60 3.65 -8.75
CA PRO A 7 -11.30 4.07 -9.29
C PRO A 7 -10.60 2.97 -10.10
N TRP A 8 -11.12 1.74 -10.03
CA TRP A 8 -10.66 0.55 -10.74
C TRP A 8 -11.44 0.30 -12.04
N MET A 9 -12.62 0.88 -12.20
CA MET A 9 -13.42 0.83 -13.43
C MET A 9 -13.38 2.21 -14.09
N LYS A 10 -12.30 2.50 -14.81
CA LYS A 10 -12.14 3.81 -15.47
C LYS A 10 -12.79 3.87 -16.84
N ASN A 11 -13.27 2.74 -17.36
CA ASN A 11 -13.84 2.64 -18.69
C ASN A 11 -14.86 1.51 -18.78
N ASP A 12 -16.06 1.82 -19.27
CA ASP A 12 -17.15 0.87 -19.50
C ASP A 12 -16.90 -0.03 -20.72
N GLN A 13 -15.90 0.29 -21.56
CA GLN A 13 -15.58 -0.47 -22.77
C GLN A 13 -15.17 -1.92 -22.50
N TRP A 14 -14.71 -2.25 -21.28
CA TRP A 14 -14.20 -3.58 -20.94
C TRP A 14 -15.17 -4.40 -20.09
N THR A 15 -16.45 -4.04 -20.08
CA THR A 15 -17.44 -4.65 -19.18
C THR A 15 -17.56 -6.16 -19.43
N GLU A 16 -17.59 -6.59 -20.69
CA GLU A 16 -17.69 -8.00 -21.05
C GLU A 16 -16.42 -8.77 -20.67
N GLU A 17 -15.25 -8.22 -20.96
CA GLU A 17 -13.96 -8.85 -20.69
C GLU A 17 -13.65 -8.95 -19.19
N VAL A 18 -13.99 -7.92 -18.43
CA VAL A 18 -13.93 -7.95 -16.96
C VAL A 18 -14.88 -9.02 -16.42
N GLY A 19 -16.07 -9.18 -17.03
CA GLY A 19 -17.01 -10.25 -16.71
C GLY A 19 -16.43 -11.65 -16.95
N LEU A 20 -15.68 -11.84 -18.04
CA LEU A 20 -14.97 -13.09 -18.33
C LEU A 20 -13.89 -13.40 -17.28
N LEU A 21 -13.07 -12.41 -16.91
CA LEU A 21 -12.08 -12.59 -15.83
C LEU A 21 -12.77 -12.94 -14.51
N ARG A 22 -13.85 -12.23 -14.15
CA ARG A 22 -14.64 -12.51 -12.94
C ARG A 22 -15.14 -13.96 -12.94
N ALA A 23 -15.72 -14.42 -14.05
CA ALA A 23 -16.22 -15.79 -14.17
C ALA A 23 -15.12 -16.84 -13.96
N ILE A 24 -13.87 -16.56 -14.38
CA ILE A 24 -12.72 -17.44 -14.13
C ILE A 24 -12.33 -17.43 -12.66
N VAL A 25 -12.23 -16.25 -12.03
CA VAL A 25 -11.83 -16.12 -10.62
C VAL A 25 -12.83 -16.83 -9.70
N LEU A 26 -14.14 -16.74 -9.99
CA LEU A 26 -15.21 -17.38 -9.22
C LEU A 26 -15.21 -18.91 -9.31
N LYS A 27 -14.39 -19.53 -10.17
CA LYS A 27 -14.17 -20.99 -10.18
C LYS A 27 -13.19 -21.45 -9.08
N THR A 28 -12.64 -20.52 -8.30
CA THR A 28 -11.66 -20.80 -7.24
C THR A 28 -12.27 -20.62 -5.86
N GLU A 29 -11.49 -20.86 -4.80
CA GLU A 29 -11.91 -20.63 -3.41
C GLU A 29 -11.91 -19.15 -2.98
N LEU A 30 -11.57 -18.24 -3.89
CA LEU A 30 -11.50 -16.82 -3.57
C LEU A 30 -12.88 -16.22 -3.32
N VAL A 31 -12.97 -15.42 -2.26
CA VAL A 31 -14.17 -14.67 -1.91
C VAL A 31 -14.06 -13.26 -2.46
N GLU A 32 -15.05 -12.86 -3.25
CA GLU A 32 -15.19 -11.50 -3.77
C GLU A 32 -15.48 -10.52 -2.63
N THR A 33 -14.79 -9.38 -2.63
CA THR A 33 -14.97 -8.28 -1.69
C THR A 33 -14.87 -6.95 -2.44
N ASN A 34 -15.51 -5.91 -1.91
CA ASN A 34 -15.28 -4.54 -2.38
C ASN A 34 -14.27 -3.86 -1.46
N LYS A 35 -13.12 -3.45 -2.01
CA LYS A 35 -12.10 -2.68 -1.28
C LYS A 35 -11.62 -1.53 -2.14
N TRP A 36 -11.51 -0.36 -1.51
CA TRP A 36 -11.08 0.88 -2.19
C TRP A 36 -11.90 1.18 -3.46
N GLY A 37 -13.18 0.81 -3.44
CA GLY A 37 -14.11 1.00 -4.55
C GLY A 37 -13.99 -0.01 -5.70
N GLY A 38 -13.10 -1.01 -5.63
CA GLY A 38 -12.91 -2.03 -6.67
C GLY A 38 -13.11 -3.47 -6.18
N GLU A 39 -13.17 -4.39 -7.15
CA GLU A 39 -13.29 -5.83 -6.90
C GLU A 39 -11.95 -6.43 -6.47
N VAL A 40 -11.93 -6.94 -5.23
CA VAL A 40 -10.76 -7.61 -4.64
C VAL A 40 -11.19 -8.98 -4.16
N TYR A 41 -10.40 -9.98 -4.53
CA TYR A 41 -10.65 -11.38 -4.26
C TYR A 41 -9.68 -11.86 -3.19
N THR A 42 -10.22 -12.53 -2.17
CA THR A 42 -9.50 -12.82 -0.94
C THR A 42 -9.55 -14.30 -0.57
N VAL A 43 -8.51 -14.77 0.11
CA VAL A 43 -8.51 -16.06 0.82
C VAL A 43 -8.15 -15.78 2.28
N ASN A 44 -8.88 -16.35 3.25
CA ASN A 44 -8.66 -16.10 4.67
C ASN A 44 -8.57 -14.60 5.04
N ASN A 45 -9.44 -13.78 4.43
CA ASN A 45 -9.48 -12.32 4.56
C ASN A 45 -8.22 -11.57 4.08
N LYS A 46 -7.30 -12.24 3.39
CA LYS A 46 -6.11 -11.64 2.78
C LYS A 46 -6.31 -11.43 1.29
N ASN A 47 -5.76 -10.34 0.76
CA ASN A 47 -5.92 -9.97 -0.63
C ASN A 47 -5.02 -10.82 -1.53
N VAL A 48 -5.61 -11.50 -2.51
CA VAL A 48 -4.85 -12.32 -3.47
C VAL A 48 -4.75 -11.59 -4.80
N LEU A 49 -5.90 -11.21 -5.36
CA LEU A 49 -5.94 -10.45 -6.61
C LEU A 49 -7.09 -9.44 -6.66
N GLY A 50 -7.03 -8.52 -7.61
CA GLY A 50 -8.14 -7.65 -7.99
C GLY A 50 -8.30 -7.60 -9.51
N ILE A 51 -9.46 -7.13 -9.96
CA ILE A 51 -9.72 -6.89 -11.39
C ILE A 51 -9.86 -5.38 -11.61
N GLY A 52 -9.24 -4.86 -12.66
CA GLY A 52 -9.35 -3.44 -13.00
C GLY A 52 -9.39 -3.20 -14.50
N SER A 53 -10.09 -2.15 -14.90
CA SER A 53 -10.21 -1.67 -16.27
C SER A 53 -9.53 -0.29 -16.42
N PHE A 54 -8.75 -0.15 -17.49
CA PHE A 54 -7.95 1.03 -17.80
C PHE A 54 -8.27 1.50 -19.22
N LYS A 55 -7.78 2.71 -19.58
CA LYS A 55 -8.08 3.33 -20.87
C LYS A 55 -7.80 2.42 -22.07
N ASN A 56 -6.72 1.64 -22.04
CA ASN A 56 -6.26 0.85 -23.19
C ASN A 56 -6.16 -0.65 -22.90
N TYR A 57 -6.45 -1.10 -21.68
CA TYR A 57 -6.32 -2.51 -21.28
C TYR A 57 -7.21 -2.80 -20.07
N PHE A 58 -7.48 -4.08 -19.83
CA PHE A 58 -8.02 -4.59 -18.56
C PHE A 58 -7.00 -5.55 -17.94
N ALA A 59 -7.09 -5.81 -16.64
CA ALA A 59 -6.03 -6.54 -15.95
C ALA A 59 -6.48 -7.33 -14.72
N LEU A 60 -5.77 -8.44 -14.49
CA LEU A 60 -5.64 -9.06 -13.17
C LEU A 60 -4.48 -8.39 -12.42
N TRP A 61 -4.73 -7.99 -11.18
CA TRP A 61 -3.73 -7.44 -10.27
C TRP A 61 -3.44 -8.45 -9.17
N PHE A 62 -2.25 -9.02 -9.14
CA PHE A 62 -1.82 -9.91 -8.05
C PHE A 62 -1.12 -9.10 -6.95
N PHE A 63 -1.67 -9.12 -5.73
CA PHE A 63 -1.17 -8.32 -4.61
C PHE A 63 0.26 -8.69 -4.21
N ASN A 64 0.55 -9.99 -4.22
CA ASN A 64 1.83 -10.61 -3.95
C ASN A 64 2.42 -11.25 -5.22
N GLY A 65 2.13 -10.68 -6.39
CA GLY A 65 2.47 -11.27 -7.69
C GLY A 65 3.97 -11.45 -7.96
N VAL A 66 4.85 -10.76 -7.22
CA VAL A 66 6.31 -10.96 -7.28
C VAL A 66 6.75 -12.39 -6.93
N PHE A 67 5.94 -13.12 -6.18
CA PHE A 67 6.23 -14.51 -5.77
C PHE A 67 5.70 -15.55 -6.77
N LEU A 68 5.01 -15.11 -7.83
CA LEU A 68 4.60 -15.98 -8.92
C LEU A 68 5.82 -16.28 -9.78
N LYS A 69 5.98 -17.54 -10.20
CA LYS A 69 7.09 -17.97 -11.06
C LYS A 69 7.12 -17.26 -12.41
N ASP A 70 5.94 -16.92 -12.92
CA ASP A 70 5.72 -16.27 -14.21
C ASP A 70 6.40 -16.96 -15.41
N GLU A 71 6.24 -18.27 -15.54
CA GLU A 71 6.83 -19.06 -16.65
C GLU A 71 6.37 -18.57 -18.04
N ALA A 72 5.17 -17.99 -18.14
CA ALA A 72 4.63 -17.43 -19.37
C ALA A 72 5.04 -15.97 -19.63
N GLN A 73 5.78 -15.34 -18.71
CA GLN A 73 6.27 -13.95 -18.82
C GLN A 73 5.16 -12.92 -19.11
N VAL A 74 4.00 -13.09 -18.46
CA VAL A 74 2.82 -12.24 -18.65
C VAL A 74 2.70 -11.14 -17.60
N LEU A 75 3.53 -11.18 -16.55
CA LEU A 75 3.44 -10.27 -15.43
C LEU A 75 4.34 -9.05 -15.60
N VAL A 76 3.77 -7.87 -15.42
CA VAL A 76 4.49 -6.60 -15.42
C VAL A 76 4.40 -5.91 -14.06
N ASN A 77 5.47 -5.23 -13.67
CA ASN A 77 5.42 -4.29 -12.55
C ASN A 77 4.86 -2.96 -13.06
N ALA A 78 3.65 -2.59 -12.59
CA ALA A 78 2.98 -1.40 -13.06
C ALA A 78 3.74 -0.09 -12.74
N ASN A 79 4.46 -0.07 -11.61
CA ASN A 79 5.21 1.09 -11.12
C ASN A 79 6.53 0.63 -10.51
N GLU A 80 7.52 0.35 -11.37
CA GLU A 80 8.84 -0.06 -10.95
C GLU A 80 9.48 0.96 -9.98
N GLY A 81 10.14 0.45 -8.92
CA GLY A 81 10.69 1.28 -7.84
C GLY A 81 9.68 1.77 -6.80
N VAL A 82 8.37 1.77 -7.10
CA VAL A 82 7.31 2.15 -6.14
C VAL A 82 6.63 0.91 -5.57
N THR A 83 6.10 0.04 -6.43
CA THR A 83 5.41 -1.18 -6.02
C THR A 83 6.37 -2.35 -6.04
N LYS A 84 6.69 -2.90 -4.87
CA LYS A 84 7.62 -4.04 -4.75
C LYS A 84 6.92 -5.38 -5.06
N ALA A 85 5.74 -5.62 -4.47
CA ALA A 85 5.06 -6.91 -4.52
C ALA A 85 4.09 -7.08 -5.70
N LEU A 86 3.46 -5.99 -6.13
CA LEU A 86 2.37 -6.04 -7.09
C LEU A 86 2.84 -6.44 -8.48
N ARG A 87 2.05 -7.27 -9.16
CA ARG A 87 2.17 -7.54 -10.58
C ARG A 87 0.81 -7.44 -11.27
N GLN A 88 0.83 -6.96 -12.50
CA GLN A 88 -0.34 -6.96 -13.36
C GLN A 88 -0.16 -7.97 -14.48
N TRP A 89 -1.21 -8.70 -14.79
CA TRP A 89 -1.39 -9.33 -16.09
C TRP A 89 -2.37 -8.47 -16.88
N ARG A 90 -1.88 -7.81 -17.93
CA ARG A 90 -2.67 -6.91 -18.77
C ARG A 90 -3.17 -7.62 -20.01
N PHE A 91 -4.37 -7.26 -20.44
CA PHE A 91 -5.03 -7.78 -21.62
C PHE A 91 -5.55 -6.63 -22.47
N THR A 92 -5.46 -6.75 -23.80
CA THR A 92 -6.01 -5.77 -24.74
C THR A 92 -7.18 -6.29 -25.57
N SER A 93 -7.55 -7.56 -25.39
CA SER A 93 -8.68 -8.20 -26.05
C SER A 93 -9.14 -9.44 -25.26
N ALA A 94 -10.43 -9.81 -25.38
CA ALA A 94 -10.96 -11.07 -24.88
C ALA A 94 -10.21 -12.31 -25.42
N ASN A 95 -9.66 -12.23 -26.65
CA ASN A 95 -8.93 -13.34 -27.28
C ASN A 95 -7.63 -13.71 -26.56
N GLU A 96 -7.09 -12.81 -25.74
CA GLU A 96 -5.89 -13.05 -24.94
C GLU A 96 -6.21 -13.83 -23.64
N ILE A 97 -7.50 -13.96 -23.29
CA ILE A 97 -7.94 -14.65 -22.07
C ILE A 97 -7.78 -16.16 -22.25
N ASN A 98 -6.71 -16.69 -21.67
CA ASN A 98 -6.49 -18.13 -21.54
C ASN A 98 -6.90 -18.59 -20.14
N GLU A 99 -8.14 -19.10 -20.00
CA GLU A 99 -8.69 -19.53 -18.71
C GLU A 99 -7.77 -20.51 -17.97
N LYS A 100 -7.22 -21.50 -18.67
CA LYS A 100 -6.37 -22.53 -18.05
C LYS A 100 -5.12 -21.90 -17.42
N LEU A 101 -4.46 -21.01 -18.16
CA LEU A 101 -3.25 -20.34 -17.67
C LEU A 101 -3.59 -19.37 -16.53
N ILE A 102 -4.69 -18.63 -16.65
CA ILE A 102 -5.16 -17.73 -15.59
C ILE A 102 -5.42 -18.52 -14.29
N LEU A 103 -6.12 -19.65 -14.36
CA LEU A 103 -6.36 -20.50 -13.18
C LEU A 103 -5.07 -21.04 -12.57
N GLN A 104 -4.06 -21.37 -13.38
CA GLN A 104 -2.74 -21.77 -12.86
C GLN A 104 -2.12 -20.66 -12.00
N TYR A 105 -2.10 -19.42 -12.50
CA TYR A 105 -1.57 -18.27 -11.76
C TYR A 105 -2.39 -17.95 -10.52
N ILE A 106 -3.72 -18.04 -10.58
CA ILE A 106 -4.59 -17.81 -9.42
C ILE A 106 -4.34 -18.86 -8.34
N ASN A 107 -4.26 -20.14 -8.69
CA ASN A 107 -4.00 -21.21 -7.74
C ASN A 107 -2.62 -21.10 -7.08
N GLU A 108 -1.60 -20.70 -7.85
CA GLU A 108 -0.28 -20.37 -7.29
C GLU A 108 -0.35 -19.18 -6.34
N ALA A 109 -1.07 -18.11 -6.70
CA ALA A 109 -1.26 -16.94 -5.85
C ALA A 109 -1.96 -17.29 -4.52
N ILE A 110 -2.98 -18.15 -4.57
CA ILE A 110 -3.67 -18.68 -3.38
C ILE A 110 -2.70 -19.49 -2.50
N ALA A 111 -1.92 -20.39 -3.11
CA ALA A 111 -0.94 -21.21 -2.39
C ALA A 111 0.13 -20.33 -1.71
N ASN A 112 0.63 -19.31 -2.40
CA ASN A 112 1.59 -18.35 -1.86
C ASN A 112 1.02 -17.56 -0.68
N GLU A 113 -0.24 -17.11 -0.76
CA GLU A 113 -0.89 -16.41 0.33
C GLU A 113 -1.11 -17.31 1.55
N LYS A 114 -1.55 -18.57 1.33
CA LYS A 114 -1.67 -19.58 2.40
C LYS A 114 -0.33 -19.93 3.05
N ALA A 115 0.75 -19.88 2.29
CA ALA A 115 2.12 -20.04 2.79
C ALA A 115 2.66 -18.79 3.50
N GLY A 116 1.93 -17.67 3.50
CA GLY A 116 2.33 -16.43 4.15
C GLY A 116 3.42 -15.64 3.40
N LEU A 117 3.63 -15.90 2.11
CA LEU A 117 4.59 -15.17 1.30
C LEU A 117 4.14 -13.72 1.15
N SER A 118 4.96 -12.80 1.67
CA SER A 118 4.71 -11.37 1.60
C SER A 118 6.03 -10.61 1.67
N ILE A 119 6.10 -9.47 0.98
CA ILE A 119 7.21 -8.54 1.19
C ILE A 119 7.01 -7.88 2.55
N LYS A 120 7.92 -8.18 3.49
CA LYS A 120 7.94 -7.48 4.77
C LYS A 120 8.32 -6.02 4.54
N PRO A 121 7.62 -5.06 5.16
CA PRO A 121 8.04 -3.67 5.14
C PRO A 121 9.48 -3.58 5.66
N GLU A 122 10.35 -2.94 4.89
CA GLU A 122 11.67 -2.58 5.39
C GLU A 122 11.49 -1.66 6.60
N LYS A 123 12.17 -1.98 7.70
CA LYS A 123 12.30 -1.05 8.82
C LYS A 123 13.11 0.13 8.28
N LYS A 124 12.42 1.24 7.97
CA LYS A 124 13.09 2.52 7.78
C LYS A 124 13.85 2.82 9.07
N GLU A 125 15.15 3.01 8.96
CA GLU A 125 15.98 3.50 10.06
C GLU A 125 15.34 4.74 10.66
N ALA A 126 15.46 4.88 11.98
CA ALA A 126 14.95 6.06 12.66
C ALA A 126 15.64 7.29 12.05
N MET A 127 14.85 8.20 11.50
CA MET A 127 15.39 9.43 10.93
C MET A 127 16.09 10.23 12.05
N GLN A 128 17.39 10.46 11.91
CA GLN A 128 18.17 11.25 12.85
C GLN A 128 18.17 12.73 12.45
N CYS A 129 18.13 13.60 13.45
CA CYS A 129 18.20 15.05 13.28
C CYS A 129 19.02 15.64 14.43
N ASP A 130 20.29 15.97 14.17
CA ASP A 130 21.20 16.47 15.20
C ASP A 130 20.69 17.72 15.90
N PHE A 131 20.00 18.60 15.16
CA PHE A 131 19.39 19.80 15.72
C PHE A 131 18.30 19.46 16.75
N PHE A 132 17.47 18.46 16.45
CA PHE A 132 16.44 18.03 17.39
C PHE A 132 17.05 17.32 18.59
N GLN A 133 18.06 16.47 18.36
CA GLN A 133 18.81 15.82 19.44
C GLN A 133 19.42 16.87 20.40
N ALA A 134 20.08 17.89 19.87
CA ALA A 134 20.64 18.98 20.66
C ALA A 134 19.56 19.74 21.45
N ALA A 135 18.38 19.96 20.89
CA ALA A 135 17.26 20.57 21.62
C ALA A 135 16.77 19.70 22.78
N LEU A 136 16.71 18.37 22.60
CA LEU A 136 16.32 17.42 23.64
C LEU A 136 17.37 17.35 24.75
N ASP A 137 18.65 17.35 24.40
CA ASP A 137 19.73 17.29 25.38
C ASP A 137 19.83 18.59 26.21
N ASN A 138 19.47 19.74 25.63
CA ASN A 138 19.38 21.02 26.32
C ASN A 138 18.06 21.22 27.10
N ASN A 139 17.06 20.36 26.92
CA ASN A 139 15.77 20.47 27.60
C ASN A 139 15.27 19.10 28.11
N LYS A 140 15.62 18.79 29.37
CA LYS A 140 15.25 17.54 30.04
C LYS A 140 13.74 17.29 30.11
N ALA A 141 12.94 18.34 30.29
CA ALA A 141 11.48 18.20 30.36
C ALA A 141 10.91 17.79 29.00
N LEU A 142 11.37 18.42 27.92
CA LEU A 142 10.99 18.07 26.55
C LEU A 142 11.42 16.63 26.20
N LYS A 143 12.65 16.25 26.57
CA LYS A 143 13.16 14.88 26.37
C LYS A 143 12.31 13.83 27.08
N THR A 144 12.04 14.05 28.36
CA THR A 144 11.23 13.13 29.17
C THR A 144 9.81 13.00 28.60
N ALA A 145 9.19 14.12 28.21
CA ALA A 145 7.86 14.13 27.62
C ALA A 145 7.83 13.37 26.28
N LEU A 146 8.86 13.52 25.44
CA LEU A 146 9.00 12.76 24.19
C LEU A 146 9.12 11.25 24.48
N GLU A 147 9.98 10.86 25.40
CA GLU A 147 10.24 9.46 25.75
C GLU A 147 9.02 8.74 26.35
N GLN A 148 8.09 9.48 26.96
CA GLN A 148 6.81 8.95 27.45
C GLN A 148 5.79 8.67 26.34
N LEU A 149 5.97 9.23 25.14
CA LEU A 149 5.10 8.93 24.00
C LEU A 149 5.35 7.50 23.49
N THR A 150 4.35 6.92 22.82
CA THR A 150 4.55 5.60 22.18
C THR A 150 5.64 5.68 21.09
N PRO A 151 6.39 4.59 20.82
CA PRO A 151 7.48 4.61 19.83
C PRO A 151 7.05 5.12 18.45
N PHE A 152 5.80 4.84 18.07
CA PHE A 152 5.21 5.36 16.86
C PHE A 152 5.07 6.89 16.87
N LYS A 153 4.55 7.49 17.95
CA LYS A 153 4.42 8.94 18.09
C LYS A 153 5.78 9.64 18.15
N GLN A 154 6.75 9.05 18.86
CA GLN A 154 8.13 9.56 18.89
C GLN A 154 8.72 9.65 17.49
N LYS A 155 8.55 8.59 16.69
CA LYS A 155 9.04 8.53 15.31
C LYS A 155 8.47 9.65 14.44
N GLU A 156 7.21 10.04 14.61
CA GLU A 156 6.61 11.12 13.82
C GLU A 156 7.31 12.47 14.04
N TYR A 157 7.70 12.77 15.28
CA TYR A 157 8.45 13.98 15.61
C TYR A 157 9.85 13.96 15.02
N TRP A 158 10.54 12.82 15.10
CA TRP A 158 11.85 12.62 14.47
C TRP A 158 11.78 12.80 12.95
N GLU A 159 10.80 12.20 12.27
CA GLU A 159 10.60 12.35 10.82
C GLU A 159 10.26 13.81 10.44
N TYR A 160 9.41 14.47 11.24
CA TYR A 160 9.07 15.87 11.02
C TYR A 160 10.29 16.78 11.16
N MET A 161 11.20 16.51 12.09
CA MET A 161 12.41 17.32 12.26
C MET A 161 13.48 16.99 11.21
N ALA A 162 13.71 15.72 10.90
CA ALA A 162 14.74 15.28 9.96
C ALA A 162 14.50 15.77 8.51
N THR A 163 13.23 15.99 8.13
CA THR A 163 12.91 16.51 6.79
C THR A 163 13.17 18.01 6.63
N ALA A 164 13.51 18.75 7.70
CA ALA A 164 13.85 20.17 7.62
C ALA A 164 15.34 20.38 7.29
N LYS A 165 15.64 20.83 6.07
CA LYS A 165 17.02 21.06 5.62
C LYS A 165 17.59 22.41 6.07
N GLN A 166 16.78 23.47 6.01
CA GLN A 166 17.20 24.83 6.38
C GLN A 166 17.10 25.05 7.89
N GLU A 167 18.09 25.73 8.47
CA GLU A 167 18.16 26.01 9.91
C GLU A 167 16.95 26.80 10.42
N LYS A 168 16.54 27.86 9.70
CA LYS A 168 15.32 28.62 10.02
C LYS A 168 14.09 27.72 10.11
N THR A 169 13.96 26.74 9.20
CA THR A 169 12.85 25.77 9.24
C THR A 169 12.95 24.85 10.45
N LYS A 170 14.16 24.41 10.83
CA LYS A 170 14.35 23.58 12.02
C LYS A 170 13.90 24.31 13.29
N VAL A 171 14.25 25.59 13.44
CA VAL A 171 13.82 26.43 14.57
C VAL A 171 12.28 26.53 14.62
N THR A 172 11.64 26.97 13.54
CA THR A 172 10.18 27.13 13.51
C THR A 172 9.43 25.82 13.73
N ARG A 173 9.97 24.69 13.23
CA ARG A 173 9.39 23.37 13.49
C ARG A 173 9.53 22.96 14.95
N LEU A 174 10.69 23.20 15.56
CA LEU A 174 10.92 22.91 16.97
C LEU A 174 9.96 23.70 17.88
N GLU A 175 9.81 25.00 17.62
CA GLU A 175 8.87 25.88 18.35
C GLU A 175 7.44 25.35 18.28
N LYS A 176 7.02 24.86 17.10
CA LYS A 176 5.70 24.28 16.89
C LYS A 176 5.48 22.98 17.67
N ILE A 177 6.46 22.07 17.65
CA ILE A 177 6.26 20.73 18.22
C ILE A 177 6.50 20.66 19.72
N THR A 178 7.33 21.56 20.27
CA THR A 178 7.66 21.61 21.70
C THR A 178 6.42 21.58 22.61
N PRO A 179 5.42 22.48 22.47
CA PRO A 179 4.23 22.44 23.31
C PRO A 179 3.42 21.15 23.11
N MET A 180 3.34 20.61 21.88
CA MET A 180 2.61 19.38 21.61
C MET A 180 3.22 18.17 22.34
N ILE A 181 4.55 18.07 22.34
CA ILE A 181 5.29 17.01 23.02
C ILE A 181 5.09 17.13 24.53
N LEU A 182 5.22 18.33 25.08
CA LEU A 182 5.01 18.59 26.52
C LEU A 182 3.58 18.26 26.98
N GLU A 183 2.59 18.41 26.11
CA GLU A 183 1.20 18.01 26.35
C GLU A 183 0.93 16.50 26.14
N GLY A 184 1.95 15.70 25.79
CA GLY A 184 1.81 14.26 25.53
C GLY A 184 1.01 13.94 24.25
N LYS A 185 0.86 14.91 23.35
CA LYS A 185 0.15 14.72 22.07
C LYS A 185 1.08 14.11 21.03
N GLY A 186 0.53 13.29 20.14
CA GLY A 186 1.21 12.86 18.93
C GLY A 186 1.05 13.90 17.82
N PHE A 187 2.06 14.03 16.96
CA PHE A 187 2.08 15.04 15.91
C PHE A 187 0.85 14.97 14.98
N ASN A 188 0.41 13.75 14.66
CA ASN A 188 -0.72 13.49 13.76
C ASN A 188 -1.99 13.01 14.48
N ASP A 189 -2.07 13.13 15.81
CA ASP A 189 -3.23 12.63 16.56
C ASP A 189 -4.55 13.25 16.09
N LYS A 190 -4.54 14.51 15.64
CA LYS A 190 -5.73 15.18 15.08
C LYS A 190 -6.32 14.53 13.81
N TYR A 191 -5.56 13.66 13.14
CA TYR A 191 -6.00 12.93 11.95
C TYR A 191 -6.41 11.48 12.26
N ARG A 192 -6.31 11.08 13.53
CA ARG A 192 -6.69 9.76 14.01
C ARG A 192 -7.99 9.91 14.78
N LYS A 193 -9.09 9.47 14.16
CA LYS A 193 -10.36 9.28 14.86
C LYS A 193 -10.41 7.87 15.41
#